data_AF-A0A926PKP5-F1
#
_entry.id   AF-A0A926PKP5-F1
#
_cell.length_a   1.000
_cell.length_b   1.000
_cell.length_c   1.000
_cell.angle_alpha   90.00
_cell.angle_beta   90.00
_cell.angle_gamma   90.00
#
_symmetry.space_group_name_H-M   'P 1'
#
loop_
_entity.id
_entity.type
_entity.pdbx_description
1 polymer ?
#
loop_
_entity_poly.entity_id
_entity_poly.type
_entity_poly.pdbx_seq_one_letter_code
_entity_poly.pdbx_strand_id
1 'polypeptide(L)'
;MTRSFAALVSLVCLFLGSCGFLITTSDCYGSIRAGVISIFMSALAWGYLKLVNEKPIGFWLMLYRSGVAIAGTIVVFAVWRILGAVQTTGCQLG
;
A
#
# COMPACT_ATOMS: atom_id res chain seq x y z
N MET A 1 2.55 7.53 23.90
CA MET A 1 2.00 6.25 23.38
C MET A 1 1.43 6.34 21.96
N THR A 2 1.06 7.52 21.44
CA THR A 2 0.45 7.66 20.09
C THR A 2 1.40 7.42 18.91
N ARG A 3 2.70 7.78 19.01
CA ARG A 3 3.66 7.64 17.90
C ARG A 3 4.07 6.20 17.60
N SER A 4 4.43 5.44 18.64
CA SER A 4 4.80 4.03 18.50
C SER A 4 3.62 3.21 17.98
N PHE A 5 2.39 3.52 18.42
CA PHE A 5 1.18 2.92 17.90
C PHE A 5 0.96 3.26 16.43
N ALA A 6 1.03 4.54 16.04
CA ALA A 6 0.88 4.96 14.65
C ALA A 6 1.95 4.33 13.74
N ALA A 7 3.20 4.23 14.20
CA ALA A 7 4.26 3.55 13.48
C ALA A 7 3.98 2.05 13.31
N LEU A 8 3.53 1.36 14.37
CA LEU A 8 3.19 -0.06 14.30
C LEU A 8 2.03 -0.31 13.34
N VAL A 9 0.96 0.51 13.41
CA VAL A 9 -0.15 0.45 12.46
C VAL A 9 0.33 0.70 11.03
N SER A 10 1.19 1.70 10.81
CA SER A 10 1.73 1.98 9.48
C SER A 10 2.54 0.82 8.92
N LEU A 11 3.37 0.16 9.74
CA LEU A 11 4.16 -1.01 9.32
C LEU A 11 3.26 -2.20 8.99
N VAL A 12 2.22 -2.44 9.79
CA VAL A 12 1.23 -3.49 9.52
C VAL A 12 0.46 -3.21 8.22
N CYS A 13 0.05 -1.96 7.99
CA CYS A 13 -0.62 -1.57 6.75
C CYS A 13 0.30 -1.71 5.52
N LEU A 14 1.58 -1.35 5.62
CA LEU A 14 2.56 -1.58 4.55
C LEU A 14 2.78 -3.07 4.30
N PHE A 15 2.89 -3.87 5.35
CA PHE A 15 3.02 -5.32 5.25
C PHE A 15 1.79 -5.94 4.55
N LEU A 16 0.57 -5.62 5.00
CA LEU A 16 -0.66 -6.09 4.37
C LEU A 16 -0.79 -5.63 2.91
N GLY A 17 -0.42 -4.37 2.62
CA GLY A 17 -0.38 -3.86 1.25
C GLY A 17 0.60 -4.63 0.36
N SER A 18 1.76 -5.01 0.91
CA SER A 18 2.78 -5.83 0.23
C SER A 18 2.35 -7.29 0.02
N CYS A 19 1.50 -7.85 0.89
CA CYS A 19 0.93 -9.19 0.69
C CYS A 19 0.07 -9.26 -0.59
N GLY A 20 -0.49 -8.12 -1.03
CA GLY A 20 -1.20 -8.03 -2.32
C GLY A 20 -0.33 -8.34 -3.54
N PHE A 21 1.01 -8.36 -3.42
CA PHE A 21 1.91 -8.80 -4.50
C PHE A 21 1.94 -10.32 -4.65
N LEU A 22 1.77 -11.06 -3.55
CA LEU A 22 1.87 -12.52 -3.51
C LEU A 22 0.61 -13.23 -4.01
N ILE A 23 -0.50 -12.50 -4.08
CA ILE A 23 -1.76 -13.04 -4.59
C ILE A 23 -1.59 -13.21 -6.10
N THR A 24 -1.51 -14.43 -6.63
CA THR A 24 -1.68 -14.70 -8.06
C THR A 24 -3.15 -15.01 -8.32
N THR A 25 -3.92 -14.01 -8.78
CA THR A 25 -5.33 -14.22 -9.13
C THR A 25 -5.45 -14.51 -10.61
N SER A 26 -6.03 -15.66 -10.97
CA SER A 26 -6.48 -15.96 -12.34
C SER A 26 -7.68 -15.11 -12.76
N ASP A 27 -8.39 -14.49 -11.80
CA ASP A 27 -9.61 -13.71 -12.05
C ASP A 27 -9.35 -12.20 -12.07
N CYS A 28 -9.88 -11.52 -13.09
CA CYS A 28 -9.69 -10.08 -13.26
C CYS A 28 -10.27 -9.25 -12.09
N TYR A 29 -11.49 -9.57 -11.64
CA TYR A 29 -12.12 -8.90 -10.50
C TYR A 29 -11.33 -9.10 -9.20
N GLY A 30 -10.79 -10.30 -8.97
CA GLY A 30 -9.92 -10.60 -7.84
C GLY A 30 -8.61 -9.78 -7.87
N SER A 31 -8.02 -9.64 -9.07
CA SER A 31 -6.81 -8.85 -9.28
C SER A 31 -7.04 -7.35 -9.02
N ILE A 32 -8.14 -6.80 -9.54
CA ILE A 32 -8.52 -5.40 -9.33
C ILE A 32 -8.81 -5.15 -7.85
N ARG A 33 -9.61 -6.02 -7.22
CA ARG A 33 -9.93 -5.91 -5.79
C ARG A 33 -8.68 -5.96 -4.92
N ALA A 34 -7.77 -6.89 -5.18
CA ALA A 34 -6.49 -6.97 -4.46
C ALA A 34 -5.65 -5.70 -4.65
N GLY A 35 -5.55 -5.18 -5.89
CA GLY A 35 -4.86 -3.93 -6.17
C GLY A 35 -5.46 -2.73 -5.41
N VAL A 36 -6.79 -2.58 -5.45
CA VAL A 36 -7.50 -1.50 -4.75
C VAL A 36 -7.29 -1.59 -3.23
N ILE A 37 -7.36 -2.80 -2.65
CA ILE A 37 -7.11 -3.00 -1.22
C ILE A 37 -5.66 -2.61 -0.85
N SER A 38 -4.67 -2.99 -1.66
CA SER A 38 -3.28 -2.59 -1.45
C SER A 38 -3.07 -1.07 -1.50
N ILE A 39 -3.79 -0.36 -2.38
CA ILE A 39 -3.77 1.11 -2.46
C ILE A 39 -4.40 1.72 -1.19
N PHE A 40 -5.55 1.22 -0.74
CA PHE A 40 -6.19 1.70 0.50
C PHE A 40 -5.31 1.48 1.73
N MET A 41 -4.68 0.30 1.86
CA MET A 41 -3.75 0.01 2.96
C MET A 41 -2.52 0.93 2.92
N SER A 42 -2.01 1.25 1.73
CA SER A 42 -0.90 2.20 1.56
C SER A 42 -1.29 3.64 1.91
N ALA A 43 -2.52 4.06 1.58
CA ALA A 43 -3.05 5.37 1.95
C ALA A 43 -3.25 5.50 3.46
N LEU A 44 -3.78 4.46 4.11
CA LEU A 44 -3.88 4.40 5.57
C LEU A 44 -2.48 4.45 6.22
N ALA A 45 -1.52 3.65 5.71
CA ALA A 45 -0.15 3.69 6.18
C ALA A 45 0.46 5.09 6.09
N TRP A 46 0.24 5.80 4.98
CA TRP A 46 0.68 7.19 4.83
C TRP A 46 0.04 8.09 5.87
N GLY A 47 -1.28 8.03 6.07
CA GLY A 47 -1.97 8.81 7.10
C GLY A 47 -1.34 8.66 8.49
N TYR A 48 -1.03 7.43 8.89
CA TYR A 48 -0.34 7.16 10.16
C TYR A 48 1.13 7.60 10.17
N LEU A 49 1.87 7.43 9.07
CA LEU A 49 3.24 7.93 8.94
C LEU A 49 3.29 9.46 9.06
N LYS A 50 2.29 10.17 8.54
CA LYS A 50 2.20 11.64 8.65
C LYS A 50 2.01 12.08 10.10
N LEU A 51 1.20 11.36 10.88
CA LEU A 51 1.05 11.59 12.33
C LEU A 51 2.36 11.33 13.10
N VAL A 52 3.17 10.37 12.65
CA VAL A 52 4.51 10.12 13.22
C VAL A 52 5.47 11.28 12.93
N ASN A 53 5.28 11.99 11.81
CA ASN A 53 6.16 13.07 11.35
C ASN A 53 5.85 14.47 11.92
N GLU A 54 4.80 14.65 12.75
CA GLU A 54 4.44 15.97 13.31
C GLU A 54 5.54 16.63 14.18
N LYS A 55 6.53 15.87 14.67
CA LYS A 55 7.80 16.44 15.14
C LYS A 55 8.94 15.53 14.69
N PRO A 56 9.67 15.87 13.62
CA PRO A 56 10.68 14.98 13.04
C PRO A 56 11.90 14.91 13.95
N ILE A 57 12.05 13.82 14.68
CA ILE A 57 13.25 13.53 15.46
C ILE A 57 13.85 12.24 14.91
N GLY A 58 15.01 12.36 14.24
CA GLY A 58 15.88 11.26 13.81
C GLY A 58 15.13 10.05 13.23
N PHE A 59 15.06 8.98 14.02
CA PHE A 59 14.42 7.70 13.68
C PHE A 59 13.02 7.84 13.06
N TRP A 60 12.18 8.73 13.58
CA TRP A 60 10.80 8.90 13.09
C TRP A 60 10.73 9.55 11.70
N LEU A 61 11.70 10.43 11.40
CA LEU A 61 11.84 11.02 10.07
C LEU A 61 12.32 9.97 9.05
N MET A 62 13.28 9.11 9.45
CA MET A 62 13.72 8.01 8.58
C MET A 62 12.57 7.04 8.31
N LEU A 63 11.81 6.66 9.34
CA LEU A 63 10.63 5.79 9.23
C LEU A 63 9.58 6.40 8.27
N TYR A 64 9.32 7.70 8.37
CA TYR A 64 8.44 8.41 7.44
C TYR A 64 8.93 8.31 6.00
N ARG A 65 10.20 8.64 5.74
CA ARG A 65 10.75 8.64 4.37
C ARG A 65 10.80 7.24 3.76
N SER A 66 11.25 6.24 4.52
CA SER A 66 11.27 4.86 4.04
C SER A 66 9.85 4.31 3.86
N GLY A 67 8.94 4.61 4.80
CA GLY A 67 7.55 4.18 4.72
C GLY A 67 6.82 4.78 3.52
N VAL A 68 7.05 6.06 3.21
CA VAL A 68 6.49 6.72 2.01
C VAL A 68 7.08 6.12 0.73
N ALA A 69 8.38 5.82 0.69
CA ALA A 69 8.99 5.17 -0.46
C ALA A 69 8.38 3.78 -0.71
N ILE A 70 8.24 2.97 0.35
CA ILE A 70 7.63 1.64 0.27
C ILE A 70 6.16 1.75 -0.16
N ALA A 71 5.37 2.64 0.46
CA ALA A 71 3.98 2.89 0.07
C ALA A 71 3.87 3.26 -1.42
N GLY A 72 4.77 4.12 -1.91
CA GLY A 72 4.84 4.50 -3.31
C GLY A 72 5.07 3.29 -4.22
N THR A 73 6.02 2.43 -3.90
CA THR A 73 6.26 1.20 -4.68
C THR A 73 5.07 0.24 -4.67
N ILE A 74 4.36 0.12 -3.54
CA ILE A 74 3.14 -0.69 -3.41
C ILE A 74 2.05 -0.16 -4.34
N VAL A 75 1.81 1.16 -4.32
CA VAL A 75 0.80 1.80 -5.16
C VAL A 75 1.14 1.65 -6.65
N VAL A 76 2.40 1.91 -7.04
CA VAL A 76 2.83 1.76 -8.43
C VAL A 76 2.59 0.33 -8.92
N PHE A 77 3.00 -0.67 -8.14
CA PHE A 77 2.78 -2.07 -8.52
C PHE A 77 1.30 -2.44 -8.57
N ALA A 78 0.50 -2.00 -7.59
CA ALA A 78 -0.94 -2.23 -7.58
C ALA A 78 -1.63 -1.61 -8.81
N VAL A 79 -1.23 -0.40 -9.21
CA VAL A 79 -1.72 0.25 -10.44
C VAL A 79 -1.32 -0.53 -11.67
N TRP A 80 -0.04 -0.94 -11.79
CA TRP A 80 0.42 -1.77 -12.90
C TRP A 80 -0.34 -3.10 -12.99
N ARG A 81 -0.64 -3.71 -11.85
CA ARG A 81 -1.42 -4.94 -11.78
C ARG A 81 -2.87 -4.72 -12.23
N ILE A 82 -3.50 -3.62 -11.83
CA ILE A 82 -4.85 -3.25 -12.27
C ILE A 82 -4.85 -3.01 -13.79
N LEU A 83 -3.90 -2.23 -14.30
CA LEU A 83 -3.77 -1.96 -15.74
C LEU A 83 -3.51 -3.24 -16.53
N GLY A 84 -2.61 -4.11 -16.03
CA GLY A 84 -2.36 -5.42 -16.62
C GLY A 84 -3.62 -6.28 -16.64
N ALA A 85 -4.34 -6.39 -15.51
CA ALA A 85 -5.59 -7.15 -15.45
C ALA A 85 -6.66 -6.63 -16.45
N VAL A 86 -6.75 -5.31 -16.62
CA VAL A 86 -7.65 -4.67 -17.59
C VAL A 86 -7.21 -4.94 -19.04
N GLN A 87 -5.89 -4.99 -19.31
CA GLN A 87 -5.35 -5.13 -20.67
C GLN A 87 -5.16 -6.58 -21.14
N THR A 88 -4.75 -7.51 -20.27
CA THR A 88 -4.28 -8.85 -20.69
C THR A 88 -5.33 -9.95 -20.63
N THR A 89 -6.42 -9.78 -19.87
CA THR A 89 -7.38 -10.87 -19.64
C THR A 89 -8.79 -10.34 -19.40
N GLY A 90 -9.58 -10.18 -20.45
CA GLY A 90 -11.03 -10.48 -20.38
C GLY A 90 -11.88 -9.74 -19.34
N CYS A 91 -11.42 -8.65 -18.72
CA CYS A 91 -12.33 -7.65 -18.17
C CYS A 91 -12.97 -6.91 -19.36
N GLN A 92 -13.76 -7.64 -20.16
CA GLN A 92 -14.80 -7.02 -20.96
C GLN A 92 -15.61 -6.21 -19.95
N LEU A 93 -15.56 -4.89 -20.09
CA LEU A 93 -16.66 -4.02 -19.67
C LEU A 93 -17.90 -4.58 -20.38
N GLY A 94 -18.58 -5.52 -19.73
CA GLY A 94 -19.81 -6.17 -20.16
C GLY A 94 -20.88 -5.88 -19.13
#